data_AF-A0AAE3FSY7-F1
#
_entry.id   AF-A0AAE3FSY7-F1
#
_cell.length_a   1.000
_cell.length_b   1.000
_cell.length_c   1.000
_cell.angle_alpha   90.00
_cell.angle_beta   90.00
_cell.angle_gamma   90.00
#
_symmetry.space_group_name_H-M   'P 1'
#
loop_
_entity.id
_entity.type
_entity.pdbx_description
1 polymer ?
#
loop_
_entity_poly.entity_id
_entity_poly.type
_entity_poly.pdbx_seq_one_letter_code
_entity_poly.pdbx_strand_id
1 'polypeptide(L)'
;MRVLRRALSNAPDDVVQQGEFHTAKDLYLAVEEYESDADWESSATDWISSPSSLAKTLADHESHSAVTIDRDGRVNTYWIGRGGYGAEQITVREIEDLFELPCMANMEERLHEKKPVRKDLYNFARMVMWLPKYQDRSLNEIVAELKDVFSRWPWYDEQETEYQVRYEFSNTIGGNTPLPMNCDNDDLQRYCIGQDQCPYSIWGSLPFPDEMYEQVDERAAGPAGQF
;
A
#
# COMPACT_ATOMS: atom_id res chain seq x y z
N MET A 1 3.48 -15.00 4.53
CA MET A 1 3.65 -13.71 3.82
C MET A 1 3.93 -12.52 4.72
N ARG A 2 3.20 -12.34 5.84
CA ARG A 2 3.42 -11.22 6.78
C ARG A 2 4.86 -11.10 7.29
N VAL A 3 5.41 -12.17 7.86
CA VAL A 3 6.77 -12.14 8.41
C VAL A 3 7.83 -11.96 7.32
N LEU A 4 7.61 -12.54 6.13
CA LEU A 4 8.49 -12.31 4.98
C LEU A 4 8.52 -10.82 4.59
N ARG A 5 7.37 -10.14 4.54
CA ARG A 5 7.32 -8.69 4.25
C ARG A 5 8.05 -7.84 5.30
N ARG A 6 7.88 -8.17 6.59
CA ARG A 6 8.60 -7.50 7.69
C ARG A 6 10.11 -7.73 7.62
N ALA A 7 10.54 -8.97 7.37
CA ALA A 7 11.94 -9.30 7.17
C ALA A 7 12.55 -8.49 6.03
N LEU A 8 11.88 -8.44 4.88
CA LEU A 8 12.33 -7.66 3.72
C LEU A 8 12.29 -6.14 3.93
N SER A 9 11.45 -5.65 4.85
CA SER A 9 11.39 -4.22 5.19
C SER A 9 12.48 -3.78 6.16
N ASN A 10 13.02 -4.71 6.94
CA ASN A 10 14.12 -4.45 7.88
C ASN A 10 15.48 -4.90 7.33
N ALA A 11 15.49 -5.66 6.23
CA ALA A 11 16.71 -6.09 5.58
C ALA A 11 17.50 -4.90 5.01
N PRO A 12 18.83 -4.94 5.08
CA PRO A 12 19.69 -3.97 4.39
C PRO A 12 19.47 -3.99 2.87
N ASP A 13 19.58 -2.81 2.24
CA ASP A 13 19.43 -2.64 0.77
C ASP A 13 20.46 -3.45 -0.05
N ASP A 14 21.56 -3.90 0.55
CA ASP A 14 22.57 -4.77 -0.09
C ASP A 14 22.20 -6.27 -0.05
N VAL A 15 21.18 -6.64 0.73
CA VAL A 15 20.65 -8.02 0.81
C VAL A 15 19.40 -8.18 -0.04
N VAL A 16 18.41 -7.29 0.14
CA VAL A 16 17.18 -7.26 -0.67
C VAL A 16 16.74 -5.82 -0.88
N GLN A 17 16.55 -5.43 -2.14
CA GLN A 17 15.95 -4.15 -2.49
C GLN A 17 14.44 -4.29 -2.66
N GLN A 18 13.68 -3.43 -1.99
CA GLN A 18 12.24 -3.40 -2.17
C GLN A 18 11.86 -3.04 -3.62
N GLY A 19 10.90 -3.76 -4.18
CA GLY A 19 10.44 -3.53 -5.54
C GLY A 19 11.21 -4.30 -6.63
N GLU A 20 12.26 -5.06 -6.28
CA GLU A 20 13.03 -5.87 -7.22
C GLU A 20 12.73 -7.38 -7.11
N PHE A 21 13.10 -8.12 -8.15
CA PHE A 21 13.05 -9.57 -8.17
C PHE A 21 14.31 -10.15 -7.53
N HIS A 22 14.12 -11.04 -6.55
CA HIS A 22 15.19 -11.65 -5.76
C HIS A 22 15.17 -13.16 -5.88
N THR A 23 16.31 -13.82 -5.73
CA THR A 23 16.29 -15.29 -5.64
C THR A 23 15.74 -15.71 -4.27
N ALA A 24 15.24 -16.94 -4.17
CA ALA A 24 14.85 -17.49 -2.86
C ALA A 24 16.01 -17.54 -1.86
N LYS A 25 17.26 -17.46 -2.33
CA LYS A 25 18.44 -17.37 -1.46
C LYS A 25 18.55 -15.98 -0.84
N ASP A 26 18.37 -14.93 -1.63
CA ASP A 26 18.48 -13.54 -1.15
C ASP A 26 17.35 -13.24 -0.16
N LEU A 27 16.12 -13.67 -0.50
CA LEU A 27 14.97 -13.57 0.42
C LEU A 27 15.16 -14.38 1.70
N TYR A 28 15.85 -15.52 1.64
CA TYR A 28 16.14 -16.33 2.83
C TYR A 28 17.14 -15.65 3.75
N LEU A 29 18.18 -15.00 3.20
CA LEU A 29 19.14 -14.23 4.00
C LEU A 29 18.45 -13.09 4.75
N ALA A 30 17.54 -12.36 4.09
CA ALA A 30 16.74 -11.33 4.75
C ALA A 30 15.88 -11.87 5.91
N VAL A 31 15.36 -13.09 5.79
CA VAL A 31 14.62 -13.76 6.87
C VAL A 31 15.54 -14.25 7.99
N GLU A 32 16.73 -14.74 7.65
CA GLU A 32 17.72 -15.23 8.64
C GLU A 32 18.28 -14.09 9.49
N GLU A 33 18.46 -12.90 8.91
CA GLU A 33 18.94 -11.71 9.60
C GLU A 33 17.82 -10.97 10.38
N TYR A 34 16.55 -11.34 10.18
CA TYR A 34 15.43 -10.69 10.84
C TYR A 34 15.29 -11.18 12.29
N GLU A 35 15.66 -10.31 13.24
CA GLU A 35 15.35 -10.52 14.65
C GLU A 35 13.92 -10.06 14.95
N SER A 36 13.05 -10.99 15.34
CA SER A 36 11.67 -10.66 15.69
C SER A 36 11.51 -10.25 17.15
N ASP A 37 10.81 -9.15 17.39
CA ASP A 37 10.45 -8.70 18.75
C ASP A 37 9.24 -9.46 19.35
N ALA A 38 8.58 -10.33 18.56
CA ALA A 38 7.36 -11.02 18.96
C ALA A 38 7.44 -12.55 18.78
N ASP A 39 7.06 -13.30 19.83
CA ASP A 39 7.14 -14.78 19.89
C ASP A 39 6.42 -15.51 18.73
N TRP A 40 5.35 -14.91 18.19
CA TRP A 40 4.59 -15.50 17.07
C TRP A 40 5.33 -15.38 15.73
N GLU A 41 6.22 -14.39 15.58
CA GLU A 41 7.00 -14.18 14.36
C GLU A 41 8.13 -15.20 14.25
N SER A 42 8.83 -15.49 15.35
CA SER A 42 9.82 -16.57 15.40
C SER A 42 9.21 -17.92 15.01
N SER A 43 8.01 -18.20 15.54
CA SER A 43 7.25 -19.41 15.20
C SER A 43 6.80 -19.43 13.73
N ALA A 44 6.59 -18.26 13.14
CA ALA A 44 6.19 -18.09 11.74
C ALA A 44 7.38 -18.01 10.76
N THR A 45 8.63 -18.02 11.24
CA THR A 45 9.83 -18.24 10.41
C THR A 45 10.36 -19.66 10.52
N ASP A 46 9.99 -20.43 11.54
CA ASP A 46 10.48 -21.81 11.76
C ASP A 46 10.24 -22.78 10.58
N TRP A 47 9.22 -22.52 9.75
CA TRP A 47 8.98 -23.33 8.54
C TRP A 47 9.91 -22.97 7.37
N ILE A 48 10.59 -21.83 7.43
CA ILE A 48 11.59 -21.37 6.47
C ILE A 48 12.97 -21.87 6.93
N SER A 49 13.25 -23.14 6.68
CA SER A 49 14.52 -23.78 7.11
C SER A 49 15.64 -23.69 6.06
N SER A 50 15.34 -23.25 4.85
CA SER A 50 16.30 -23.13 3.74
C SER A 50 15.75 -22.25 2.60
N PRO A 51 16.60 -21.79 1.67
CA PRO A 51 16.15 -21.17 0.41
C PRO A 51 15.16 -22.04 -0.37
N SER A 52 15.36 -23.37 -0.38
CA SER A 52 14.49 -24.30 -1.09
C SER A 52 13.11 -24.44 -0.46
N SER A 53 13.00 -24.40 0.88
CA SER A 53 11.70 -24.38 1.56
C SER A 53 10.98 -23.06 1.34
N LEU A 54 11.71 -21.93 1.32
CA LEU A 54 11.14 -20.63 0.98
C LEU A 54 10.58 -20.62 -0.44
N ALA A 55 11.37 -21.08 -1.42
CA ALA A 55 10.96 -21.21 -2.82
C ALA A 55 9.67 -22.04 -2.98
N LYS A 56 9.58 -23.16 -2.24
CA LYS A 56 8.39 -24.02 -2.24
C LYS A 56 7.17 -23.29 -1.68
N THR A 57 7.30 -22.63 -0.54
CA THR A 57 6.15 -21.93 0.05
C THR A 57 5.70 -20.75 -0.80
N LEU A 58 6.63 -20.03 -1.44
CA LEU A 58 6.28 -18.97 -2.38
C LEU A 58 5.53 -19.52 -3.60
N ALA A 59 5.92 -20.69 -4.11
CA ALA A 59 5.18 -21.37 -5.16
C ALA A 59 3.77 -21.81 -4.69
N ASP A 60 3.63 -22.29 -3.46
CA ASP A 60 2.33 -22.64 -2.87
C ASP A 60 1.43 -21.41 -2.64
N HIS A 61 2.01 -20.20 -2.62
CA HIS A 61 1.32 -18.91 -2.48
C HIS A 61 1.38 -18.05 -3.75
N GLU A 62 1.57 -18.66 -4.93
CA GLU A 62 1.62 -17.93 -6.21
C GLU A 62 0.33 -17.13 -6.49
N SER A 63 -0.82 -17.59 -5.98
CA SER A 63 -2.09 -16.87 -6.07
C SER A 63 -2.22 -15.70 -5.09
N HIS A 64 -1.27 -15.53 -4.16
CA HIS A 64 -1.28 -14.43 -3.22
C HIS A 64 -0.88 -13.14 -3.94
N SER A 65 -1.66 -12.08 -3.75
CA SER A 65 -1.46 -10.75 -4.34
C SER A 65 -0.10 -10.09 -4.09
N ALA A 66 0.69 -10.63 -3.14
CA ALA A 66 1.98 -10.09 -2.73
C ALA A 66 3.15 -10.89 -3.30
N VAL A 67 2.90 -11.93 -4.11
CA VAL A 67 3.93 -12.78 -4.68
C VAL A 67 3.83 -12.73 -6.20
N THR A 68 4.94 -12.43 -6.86
CA THR A 68 5.10 -12.61 -8.30
C THR A 68 6.34 -13.45 -8.55
N ILE A 69 6.21 -14.49 -9.37
CA ILE A 69 7.29 -15.43 -9.65
C ILE A 69 7.69 -15.27 -11.11
N ASP A 70 8.94 -14.87 -11.34
CA ASP A 70 9.55 -14.89 -12.66
C ASP A 70 10.27 -16.23 -12.86
N ARG A 71 9.92 -16.91 -13.95
CA ARG A 71 10.40 -18.25 -14.34
C ARG A 71 11.16 -18.25 -15.66
N ASP A 72 11.45 -17.08 -16.23
CA ASP A 72 12.11 -16.97 -17.54
C ASP A 72 13.61 -17.31 -17.47
N GLY A 73 14.18 -17.34 -16.26
CA GLY A 73 15.57 -17.68 -15.99
C GLY A 73 15.85 -19.15 -15.64
N ARG A 74 17.15 -19.47 -15.48
CA ARG A 74 17.60 -20.80 -14.97
C ARG A 74 17.25 -21.01 -13.49
N VAL A 75 17.03 -19.92 -12.76
CA VAL A 75 16.62 -19.90 -11.36
C VAL A 75 15.41 -19.00 -11.27
N ASN A 76 14.36 -19.45 -10.59
CA ASN A 76 13.19 -18.61 -10.34
C ASN A 76 13.60 -17.43 -9.47
N THR A 77 13.10 -16.26 -9.84
CA THR A 77 13.19 -15.05 -9.04
C THR A 77 11.80 -14.65 -8.56
N TYR A 78 11.75 -13.95 -7.45
CA TYR A 78 10.54 -13.70 -6.68
C TYR A 78 10.50 -12.22 -6.35
N TRP A 79 9.40 -11.59 -6.72
CA TRP A 79 9.06 -10.26 -6.28
C TRP A 79 8.02 -10.39 -5.16
N ILE A 80 8.34 -9.79 -4.01
CA ILE A 80 7.45 -9.75 -2.85
C ILE A 80 6.91 -8.33 -2.72
N GLY A 81 5.72 -8.12 -3.26
CA GLY A 81 5.04 -6.83 -3.23
C GLY A 81 4.40 -6.52 -1.89
N ARG A 82 4.10 -5.23 -1.67
CA ARG A 82 3.30 -4.80 -0.52
C ARG A 82 1.83 -5.21 -0.66
N GLY A 83 1.37 -5.45 -1.88
CA GLY A 83 0.08 -6.03 -2.28
C GLY A 83 -0.11 -5.80 -3.78
N GLY A 84 -1.16 -6.34 -4.40
CA GLY A 84 -1.47 -6.15 -5.83
C GLY A 84 -0.51 -6.87 -6.80
N TYR A 85 -1.03 -7.90 -7.49
CA TYR A 85 -0.24 -8.73 -8.40
C TYR A 85 0.35 -7.90 -9.55
N GLY A 86 1.69 -7.81 -9.64
CA GLY A 86 2.39 -7.19 -10.76
C GLY A 86 2.22 -5.67 -10.91
N ALA A 87 1.75 -4.97 -9.88
CA ALA A 87 1.57 -3.52 -9.94
C ALA A 87 2.91 -2.78 -9.80
N GLU A 88 3.15 -1.81 -10.67
CA GLU A 88 4.31 -0.92 -10.57
C GLU A 88 4.28 -0.15 -9.23
N GLN A 89 5.45 0.09 -8.64
CA GLN A 89 5.57 0.80 -7.37
C GLN A 89 5.83 2.29 -7.60
N ILE A 90 5.26 3.13 -6.73
CA ILE A 90 5.50 4.57 -6.70
C ILE A 90 6.30 4.90 -5.45
N THR A 91 7.39 5.65 -5.62
CA THR A 91 8.15 6.21 -4.50
C THR A 91 7.51 7.52 -4.09
N VAL A 92 6.89 7.55 -2.90
CA VAL A 92 6.24 8.76 -2.39
C VAL A 92 7.19 9.51 -1.47
N ARG A 93 7.74 10.63 -1.95
CA ARG A 93 8.58 11.57 -1.20
C ARG A 93 7.76 12.75 -0.69
N GLU A 94 6.87 13.26 -1.55
CA GLU A 94 5.93 14.33 -1.26
C GLU A 94 4.49 13.88 -1.56
N ILE A 95 3.48 14.62 -1.04
CA ILE A 95 2.07 14.24 -1.20
C ILE A 95 1.66 14.21 -2.68
N GLU A 96 2.28 15.06 -3.48
CA GLU A 96 2.06 15.24 -4.90
C GLU A 96 2.44 14.04 -5.73
N ASP A 97 3.35 13.19 -5.25
CA ASP A 97 3.74 11.96 -5.94
C ASP A 97 2.54 10.98 -6.03
N LEU A 98 1.50 11.17 -5.20
CA LEU A 98 0.24 10.45 -5.37
C LEU A 98 -0.45 10.74 -6.71
N PHE A 99 -0.19 11.89 -7.35
CA PHE A 99 -0.70 12.22 -8.68
C PHE A 99 0.01 11.47 -9.80
N GLU A 100 1.10 10.73 -9.53
CA GLU A 100 1.68 9.79 -10.51
C GLU A 100 0.73 8.63 -10.82
N LEU A 101 -0.20 8.31 -9.92
CA LEU A 101 -1.27 7.36 -10.21
C LEU A 101 -2.22 7.95 -11.28
N PRO A 102 -2.50 7.23 -12.38
CA PRO A 102 -3.35 7.75 -13.46
C PRO A 102 -4.73 8.22 -13.01
N CYS A 103 -5.35 7.53 -12.05
CA CYS A 103 -6.65 7.94 -11.49
C CYS A 103 -6.56 9.23 -10.65
N MET A 104 -5.41 9.49 -10.03
CA MET A 104 -5.19 10.70 -9.25
C MET A 104 -4.85 11.88 -10.15
N ALA A 105 -4.04 11.69 -11.19
CA ALA A 105 -3.82 12.68 -12.25
C ALA A 105 -5.14 13.11 -12.92
N ASN A 106 -5.98 12.15 -13.29
CA ASN A 106 -7.30 12.45 -13.88
C ASN A 106 -8.22 13.19 -12.91
N MET A 107 -8.10 12.91 -11.61
CA MET A 107 -8.80 13.69 -10.58
C MET A 107 -8.26 15.12 -10.53
N GLU A 108 -6.95 15.33 -10.49
CA GLU A 108 -6.32 16.66 -10.50
C GLU A 108 -6.76 17.50 -11.71
N GLU A 109 -6.72 16.93 -12.92
CA GLU A 109 -7.20 17.61 -14.13
C GLU A 109 -8.66 18.03 -14.01
N ARG A 110 -9.53 17.10 -13.56
CA ARG A 110 -10.95 17.40 -13.37
C ARG A 110 -11.18 18.49 -12.33
N LEU A 111 -10.37 18.54 -11.28
CA LEU A 111 -10.52 19.53 -10.21
C LEU A 111 -10.23 20.98 -10.69
N HIS A 112 -9.53 21.16 -11.81
CA HIS A 112 -9.44 22.48 -12.46
C HIS A 112 -10.74 22.92 -13.13
N GLU A 113 -11.56 21.98 -13.58
CA GLU A 113 -12.82 22.27 -14.27
C GLU A 113 -14.04 22.25 -13.34
N LYS A 114 -14.01 21.39 -12.31
CA LYS A 114 -15.15 21.09 -11.44
C LYS A 114 -14.71 21.04 -9.98
N LYS A 115 -15.58 21.51 -9.09
CA LYS A 115 -15.38 21.36 -7.64
C LYS A 115 -15.32 19.87 -7.25
N PRO A 116 -14.54 19.51 -6.22
CA PRO A 116 -14.50 18.15 -5.70
C PRO A 116 -15.86 17.78 -5.13
N VAL A 117 -16.16 16.49 -5.13
CA VAL A 117 -17.14 15.96 -4.18
C VAL A 117 -16.41 15.48 -2.94
N ARG A 118 -17.15 15.30 -1.85
CA ARG A 118 -16.59 14.80 -0.58
C ARG A 118 -15.71 13.55 -0.74
N LYS A 119 -16.07 12.66 -1.68
CA LYS A 119 -15.37 11.39 -1.94
C LYS A 119 -13.97 11.57 -2.53
N ASP A 120 -13.71 12.66 -3.24
CA ASP A 120 -12.37 13.01 -3.75
C ASP A 120 -11.42 13.32 -2.59
N LEU A 121 -11.87 14.24 -1.74
CA LEU A 121 -11.13 14.69 -0.56
C LEU A 121 -10.95 13.55 0.45
N TYR A 122 -12.00 12.73 0.64
CA TYR A 122 -11.93 11.50 1.41
C TYR A 122 -10.81 10.60 0.89
N ASN A 123 -10.81 10.26 -0.39
CA ASN A 123 -9.86 9.26 -0.90
C ASN A 123 -8.42 9.75 -0.78
N PHE A 124 -8.18 11.00 -1.17
CA PHE A 124 -6.87 11.64 -1.07
C PHE A 124 -6.36 11.67 0.37
N ALA A 125 -7.19 12.13 1.32
CA ALA A 125 -6.85 12.17 2.74
C ALA A 125 -6.57 10.77 3.32
N ARG A 126 -7.33 9.75 2.92
CA ARG A 126 -7.10 8.36 3.36
C ARG A 126 -5.81 7.78 2.80
N MET A 127 -5.46 8.07 1.56
CA MET A 127 -4.16 7.66 1.01
C MET A 127 -3.03 8.31 1.81
N VAL A 128 -3.09 9.62 2.05
CA VAL A 128 -2.09 10.33 2.86
C VAL A 128 -1.98 9.76 4.27
N MET A 129 -3.11 9.50 4.92
CA MET A 129 -3.15 8.95 6.29
C MET A 129 -2.39 7.62 6.40
N TRP A 130 -2.39 6.78 5.37
CA TRP A 130 -1.72 5.49 5.38
C TRP A 130 -0.25 5.55 4.93
N LEU A 131 0.28 6.69 4.46
CA LEU A 131 1.70 6.73 4.08
C LEU A 131 2.61 6.78 5.32
N PRO A 132 3.74 6.04 5.33
CA PRO A 132 4.64 5.95 6.48
C PRO A 132 5.11 7.30 7.03
N LYS A 133 5.42 8.26 6.15
CA LYS A 133 5.88 9.62 6.52
C LYS A 133 4.88 10.35 7.42
N TYR A 134 3.59 10.02 7.38
CA TYR A 134 2.54 10.70 8.15
C TYR A 134 2.07 9.95 9.40
N GLN A 135 2.58 8.75 9.66
CA GLN A 135 2.19 7.97 10.84
C GLN A 135 2.62 8.65 12.16
N ASP A 136 3.81 9.26 12.17
CA ASP A 136 4.37 9.95 13.35
C ASP A 136 4.19 11.48 13.32
N ARG A 137 3.52 12.01 12.29
CA ARG A 137 3.30 13.45 12.12
C ARG A 137 2.09 13.91 12.91
N SER A 138 2.12 15.15 13.39
CA SER A 138 0.94 15.72 14.03
C SER A 138 -0.16 15.98 12.99
N LEU A 139 -1.42 15.81 13.39
CA LEU A 139 -2.56 16.13 12.50
C LEU A 139 -2.50 17.57 11.98
N ASN A 140 -1.95 18.51 12.75
CA ASN A 140 -1.82 19.90 12.31
C ASN A 140 -0.82 20.06 11.16
N GLU A 141 0.30 19.33 11.16
CA GLU A 141 1.25 19.33 10.05
C GLU A 141 0.63 18.70 8.81
N ILE A 142 -0.05 17.57 8.95
CA ILE A 142 -0.71 16.87 7.84
C ILE A 142 -1.79 17.75 7.21
N VAL A 143 -2.61 18.42 8.05
CA VAL A 143 -3.63 19.37 7.59
C VAL A 143 -2.99 20.54 6.85
N ALA A 144 -1.87 21.08 7.33
CA ALA A 144 -1.19 22.18 6.66
C ALA A 144 -0.67 21.77 5.27
N GLU A 145 -0.03 20.60 5.15
CA GLU A 145 0.45 20.08 3.87
C GLU A 145 -0.73 19.80 2.90
N LEU A 146 -1.80 19.16 3.36
CA LEU A 146 -2.99 18.92 2.53
C LEU A 146 -3.65 20.23 2.07
N LYS A 147 -3.69 21.26 2.94
CA LYS A 147 -4.19 22.59 2.57
C LYS A 147 -3.33 23.23 1.49
N ASP A 148 -2.02 23.09 1.56
CA ASP A 148 -1.10 23.60 0.53
C ASP A 148 -1.37 22.92 -0.82
N VAL A 149 -1.53 21.59 -0.84
CA VAL A 149 -1.92 20.85 -2.05
C VAL A 149 -3.26 21.34 -2.60
N PHE A 150 -4.29 21.45 -1.76
CA PHE A 150 -5.63 21.88 -2.19
C PHE A 150 -5.71 23.35 -2.60
N SER A 151 -4.76 24.19 -2.21
CA SER A 151 -4.71 25.61 -2.59
C SER A 151 -4.49 25.86 -4.09
N ARG A 152 -4.11 24.82 -4.85
CA ARG A 152 -3.89 24.87 -6.31
C ARG A 152 -5.15 25.14 -7.11
N TRP A 153 -6.31 24.79 -6.56
CA TRP A 153 -7.56 24.87 -7.29
C TRP A 153 -8.37 26.12 -6.93
N PRO A 154 -9.02 26.77 -7.91
CA PRO A 154 -9.68 28.07 -7.71
C PRO A 154 -10.90 28.02 -6.80
N TRP A 155 -11.42 26.83 -6.51
CA TRP A 155 -12.55 26.62 -5.60
C TRP A 155 -12.12 26.41 -4.15
N TYR A 156 -10.81 26.34 -3.88
CA TYR A 156 -10.27 26.10 -2.55
C TYR A 156 -10.84 27.03 -1.51
N ASP A 157 -11.33 26.44 -0.42
CA ASP A 157 -11.67 27.13 0.81
C ASP A 157 -10.87 26.51 1.96
N GLU A 158 -10.09 27.36 2.62
CA GLU A 158 -9.18 26.95 3.69
C GLU A 158 -9.91 26.32 4.88
N GLN A 159 -11.02 26.91 5.31
CA GLN A 159 -11.76 26.46 6.50
C GLN A 159 -12.51 25.16 6.22
N GLU A 160 -13.15 25.07 5.07
CA GLU A 160 -13.86 23.86 4.63
C GLU A 160 -12.87 22.70 4.44
N THR A 161 -11.74 22.95 3.79
CA THR A 161 -10.69 21.92 3.60
C THR A 161 -10.17 21.42 4.94
N GLU A 162 -9.81 22.33 5.85
CA GLU A 162 -9.34 21.97 7.19
C GLU A 162 -10.37 21.13 7.95
N TYR A 163 -11.63 21.56 7.94
CA TYR A 163 -12.71 20.83 8.58
C TYR A 163 -12.85 19.41 8.02
N GLN A 164 -12.89 19.26 6.69
CA GLN A 164 -13.06 17.95 6.05
C GLN A 164 -11.86 17.04 6.32
N VAL A 165 -10.62 17.52 6.19
CA VAL A 165 -9.43 16.72 6.47
C VAL A 165 -9.42 16.24 7.92
N ARG A 166 -9.64 17.14 8.88
CA ARG A 166 -9.70 16.76 10.31
C ARG A 166 -10.80 15.76 10.59
N TYR A 167 -11.99 15.97 10.02
CA TYR A 167 -13.10 15.05 10.14
C TYR A 167 -12.70 13.65 9.66
N GLU A 168 -12.10 13.54 8.47
CA GLU A 168 -11.68 12.26 7.94
C GLU A 168 -10.61 11.61 8.84
N PHE A 169 -9.55 12.31 9.22
CA PHE A 169 -8.51 11.73 10.10
C PHE A 169 -9.04 11.28 11.47
N SER A 170 -10.09 11.92 12.01
CA SER A 170 -10.70 11.52 13.29
C SER A 170 -11.71 10.38 13.18
N ASN A 171 -12.24 10.12 11.97
CA ASN A 171 -13.34 9.20 11.78
C ASN A 171 -12.87 7.76 11.53
N THR A 172 -13.41 6.82 12.30
CA THR A 172 -13.16 5.37 12.17
C THR A 172 -14.38 4.65 11.61
N ILE A 173 -14.18 3.54 10.89
CA ILE A 173 -15.27 2.66 10.43
C ILE A 173 -15.10 1.30 11.09
N GLY A 174 -16.05 0.94 11.97
CA GLY A 174 -15.97 -0.30 12.73
C GLY A 174 -14.80 -0.35 13.71
N GLY A 175 -14.36 0.81 14.21
CA GLY A 175 -13.20 0.93 15.11
C GLY A 175 -11.85 0.99 14.39
N ASN A 176 -11.81 0.73 13.08
CA ASN A 176 -10.58 0.72 12.30
C ASN A 176 -10.39 2.01 11.51
N THR A 177 -9.13 2.34 11.24
CA THR A 177 -8.76 3.36 10.26
C THR A 177 -9.38 3.00 8.91
N PRO A 178 -10.15 3.90 8.27
CA PRO A 178 -10.75 3.61 6.98
C PRO A 178 -9.69 3.43 5.88
N LEU A 179 -9.90 2.41 5.05
CA LEU A 179 -9.07 2.16 3.87
C LEU A 179 -9.32 3.22 2.76
N PRO A 180 -8.28 3.55 1.97
CA PRO A 180 -8.47 4.30 0.73
C PRO A 180 -9.31 3.47 -0.25
N MET A 181 -10.03 4.14 -1.13
CA MET A 181 -10.86 3.49 -2.16
C MET A 181 -9.96 2.73 -3.13
N ASN A 182 -10.35 1.51 -3.46
CA ASN A 182 -9.69 0.73 -4.51
C ASN A 182 -10.29 1.04 -5.89
N CYS A 183 -9.67 0.46 -6.92
CA CYS A 183 -10.08 0.62 -8.31
C CYS A 183 -11.49 0.05 -8.63
N ASP A 184 -12.05 -0.77 -7.75
CA ASP A 184 -13.41 -1.32 -7.88
C ASP A 184 -14.48 -0.39 -7.29
N ASN A 185 -14.09 0.71 -6.64
CA ASN A 185 -15.03 1.65 -6.06
C ASN A 185 -15.63 2.58 -7.13
N ASP A 186 -16.96 2.65 -7.21
CA ASP A 186 -17.68 3.49 -8.18
C ASP A 186 -17.24 4.98 -8.17
N ASP A 187 -16.96 5.55 -6.98
CA ASP A 187 -16.52 6.94 -6.86
C ASP A 187 -15.11 7.14 -7.44
N LEU A 188 -14.25 6.11 -7.42
CA LEU A 188 -12.91 6.15 -8.01
C LEU A 188 -12.94 5.80 -9.50
N GLN A 189 -13.84 4.91 -9.94
CA GLN A 189 -13.91 4.45 -11.32
C GLN A 189 -14.10 5.57 -12.35
N ARG A 190 -14.75 6.68 -11.98
CA ARG A 190 -14.89 7.86 -12.84
C ARG A 190 -13.56 8.53 -13.24
N TYR A 191 -12.47 8.18 -12.57
CA TYR A 191 -11.11 8.64 -12.87
C TYR A 191 -10.22 7.54 -13.45
N CYS A 192 -10.64 6.28 -13.40
CA CYS A 192 -9.85 5.17 -13.88
C CYS A 192 -9.76 5.17 -15.41
N ILE A 193 -8.60 4.75 -15.92
CA ILE A 193 -8.36 4.54 -17.36
C ILE A 193 -8.69 3.10 -17.83
N GLY A 194 -9.35 2.31 -16.96
CA GLY A 194 -9.51 0.87 -17.08
C GLY A 194 -8.42 0.12 -16.31
N GLN A 195 -8.80 -0.88 -15.51
CA GLN A 195 -7.85 -1.62 -14.65
C GLN A 195 -6.84 -2.40 -15.49
N ASP A 196 -7.31 -3.02 -16.58
CA ASP A 196 -6.54 -3.78 -17.55
C ASP A 196 -5.59 -2.92 -18.41
N GLN A 197 -5.72 -1.59 -18.35
CA GLN A 197 -4.81 -0.63 -19.00
C GLN A 197 -3.91 0.09 -17.99
N CYS A 198 -4.14 -0.08 -16.69
CA CYS A 198 -3.42 0.62 -15.63
C CYS A 198 -2.34 -0.30 -15.04
N PRO A 199 -1.04 0.07 -15.15
CA PRO A 199 0.03 -0.73 -14.56
C PRO A 199 0.10 -0.60 -13.03
N TYR A 200 -0.68 0.30 -12.45
CA TYR A 200 -0.74 0.57 -11.01
C TYR A 200 -2.02 0.02 -10.38
N SER A 201 -1.97 -0.19 -9.06
CA SER A 201 -3.13 -0.42 -8.21
C SER A 201 -3.01 0.40 -6.93
N ILE A 202 -4.12 0.96 -6.40
CA ILE A 202 -4.05 1.82 -5.20
C ILE A 202 -3.36 1.09 -4.04
N TRP A 203 -3.78 -0.14 -3.77
CA TRP A 203 -3.21 -0.90 -2.66
C TRP A 203 -1.84 -1.48 -3.04
N GLY A 204 -1.58 -1.82 -4.30
CA GLY A 204 -0.31 -2.44 -4.64
C GLY A 204 0.83 -1.50 -4.94
N SER A 205 0.56 -0.31 -5.45
CA SER A 205 1.58 0.63 -5.93
C SER A 205 2.08 1.61 -4.89
N LEU A 206 1.35 1.79 -3.80
CA LEU A 206 1.69 2.76 -2.77
C LEU A 206 2.41 2.10 -1.59
N PRO A 207 3.34 2.82 -0.94
CA PRO A 207 4.16 2.27 0.13
C PRO A 207 3.41 2.24 1.46
N PHE A 208 2.19 1.72 1.48
CA PHE A 208 1.40 1.59 2.71
C PHE A 208 2.05 0.57 3.68
N PRO A 209 1.78 0.69 5.00
CA PRO A 209 2.29 -0.25 6.00
C PRO A 209 1.52 -1.58 5.95
N ASP A 210 2.16 -2.65 6.45
CA ASP A 210 1.59 -3.99 6.53
C ASP A 210 0.21 -4.03 7.22
N GLU A 211 0.00 -3.22 8.25
CA GLU A 211 -1.28 -3.10 8.96
C GLU A 211 -2.45 -2.79 8.02
N MET A 212 -2.23 -1.95 7.02
CA MET A 212 -3.27 -1.63 6.03
C MET A 212 -3.66 -2.87 5.22
N TYR A 213 -2.65 -3.63 4.79
CA TYR A 213 -2.86 -4.85 4.01
C TYR A 213 -3.51 -5.95 4.82
N GLU A 214 -3.19 -6.06 6.11
CA GLU A 214 -3.88 -6.96 7.02
C GLU A 214 -5.38 -6.65 7.05
N GLN A 215 -5.74 -5.38 7.13
CA GLN A 215 -7.15 -4.96 7.07
C GLN A 215 -7.82 -5.27 5.72
N VAL A 216 -7.09 -5.21 4.61
CA VAL A 216 -7.58 -5.63 3.28
C VAL A 216 -7.82 -7.15 3.26
N ASP A 217 -6.86 -7.94 3.72
CA ASP A 217 -6.92 -9.40 3.75
C ASP A 217 -8.05 -9.89 4.67
N GLU A 218 -8.22 -9.30 5.86
CA GLU A 218 -9.33 -9.60 6.78
C GLU A 218 -10.70 -9.29 6.15
N ARG A 219 -10.83 -8.19 5.41
CA ARG A 219 -12.06 -7.86 4.69
C ARG A 219 -12.34 -8.83 3.55
N ALA A 220 -11.30 -9.28 2.85
CA ALA A 220 -11.40 -10.24 1.75
C ALA A 220 -11.76 -11.65 2.24
N ALA A 221 -11.24 -12.07 3.40
CA ALA A 221 -11.52 -13.37 4.00
C ALA A 221 -12.96 -13.51 4.54
N GLY A 222 -13.68 -12.40 4.72
CA GLY A 222 -14.99 -12.38 5.37
C GLY A 222 -14.88 -12.70 6.88
N PRO A 223 -15.99 -12.63 7.64
CA PRO A 223 -15.94 -12.99 9.05
C PRO A 223 -15.51 -14.45 9.19
N ALA A 224 -14.41 -14.68 9.92
CA ALA A 224 -13.98 -16.01 10.30
C ALA A 224 -15.16 -16.71 10.99
N GLY A 225 -15.75 -17.69 10.31
CA GLY A 225 -16.78 -18.52 10.86
C GLY A 225 -16.26 -19.12 12.17
N GLN A 226 -16.94 -18.79 13.28
CA GLN A 226 -16.74 -19.46 14.55
C GLN A 226 -16.99 -20.95 14.31
N PHE A 227 -15.91 -21.74 14.37
CA PHE A 227 -15.99 -23.17 14.60
C PHE A 227 -15.86 -23.43 16.10
#